data_AF-A0A7K2JX63-F1
#
_entry.id   AF-A0A7K2JX63-F1
#
_cell.length_a   1.000
_cell.length_b   1.000
_cell.length_c   1.000
_cell.angle_alpha   90.00
_cell.angle_beta   90.00
_cell.angle_gamma   90.00
#
_symmetry.space_group_name_H-M   'P 1'
#
loop_
_entity.id
_entity.type
_entity.pdbx_description
1 polymer ?
#
loop_
_entity_poly.entity_id
_entity_poly.type
_entity_poly.pdbx_seq_one_letter_code
_entity_poly.pdbx_strand_id
1 'polypeptide(L)'
;MADAVLAALDEPAPAATETTDLETTVRVVSALHRSAEDTVTRVITLHEQWVAAGPPPLGAPLARWWDGRLAELHDAIQPPAREQRERPTHPDGTPYRHHEIKAEGWEHCDGCRLWGQWWTAGTPHQCTNDRVQPADQTTEK
;
A
#
# COMPACT_ATOMS: atom_id res chain seq x y z
N MET A 1 -13.54 55.07 34.87
CA MET A 1 -12.21 54.91 34.25
C MET A 1 -12.03 53.42 34.03
N ALA A 2 -12.34 52.98 32.81
CA ALA A 2 -12.27 51.59 32.40
C ALA A 2 -10.81 51.27 32.07
N ASP A 3 -10.12 50.58 32.97
CA ASP A 3 -8.76 50.11 32.73
C ASP A 3 -8.80 48.65 32.27
N ALA A 4 -8.76 48.54 30.94
CA ALA A 4 -8.12 47.48 30.15
C ALA A 4 -8.35 46.01 30.57
N VAL A 5 -9.51 45.49 30.16
CA VAL A 5 -9.73 44.08 29.80
C VAL A 5 -8.97 43.76 28.50
N LEU A 6 -7.63 43.79 28.53
CA LEU A 6 -6.82 43.61 27.32
C LEU A 6 -5.50 42.87 27.61
N ALA A 7 -5.63 41.69 28.21
CA ALA A 7 -4.61 40.65 28.19
C ALA A 7 -5.26 39.32 27.80
N ALA A 8 -6.06 39.35 26.73
CA ALA A 8 -6.50 38.15 26.05
C ALA A 8 -5.39 37.73 25.08
N LEU A 9 -4.81 36.55 25.35
CA LEU A 9 -4.41 35.59 24.33
C LEU A 9 -3.45 36.12 23.26
N ASP A 10 -2.19 36.33 23.63
CA ASP A 10 -1.09 36.13 22.67
C ASP A 10 -0.89 34.61 22.57
N GLU A 11 -1.76 33.97 21.79
CA GLU A 11 -1.74 32.55 21.47
C GLU A 11 -0.89 32.35 20.20
N PRO A 12 0.29 31.72 20.28
CA PRO A 12 1.10 31.52 19.08
C PRO A 12 0.56 30.35 18.24
N ALA A 13 0.02 30.71 17.07
CA ALA A 13 0.10 30.03 15.76
C ALA A 13 -0.58 28.66 15.54
N PRO A 14 -1.72 28.61 14.82
CA PRO A 14 -2.26 27.37 14.22
C PRO A 14 -1.71 27.02 12.82
N ALA A 15 -0.79 27.81 12.25
CA ALA A 15 -0.43 27.69 10.82
C ALA A 15 0.46 26.48 10.44
N ALA A 16 1.16 25.88 11.40
CA ALA A 16 2.12 24.80 11.12
C ALA A 16 1.45 23.43 10.87
N THR A 17 0.26 23.20 11.44
CA THR A 17 -0.47 21.94 11.28
C THR A 17 -1.25 21.89 9.95
N GLU A 18 -1.85 23.00 9.53
CA GLU A 18 -2.64 23.06 8.28
C GLU A 18 -1.79 22.81 7.02
N THR A 19 -0.56 23.33 6.99
CA THR A 19 0.35 23.14 5.85
C THR A 19 0.75 21.67 5.69
N THR A 20 0.94 20.96 6.81
CA THR A 20 1.31 19.54 6.84
C THR A 20 0.14 18.63 6.45
N ASP A 21 -1.07 18.99 6.86
CA ASP A 21 -2.29 18.25 6.51
C ASP A 21 -2.65 18.39 5.03
N LEU A 22 -2.46 19.57 4.47
CA LEU A 22 -2.68 19.82 3.04
C LEU A 22 -1.65 19.05 2.19
N GLU A 23 -0.37 19.06 2.56
CA GLU A 23 0.67 18.29 1.87
C GLU A 23 0.38 16.78 1.92
N THR A 24 -0.07 16.29 3.08
CA THR A 24 -0.46 14.88 3.26
C THR A 24 -1.67 14.53 2.40
N THR A 25 -2.68 15.40 2.37
CA THR A 25 -3.89 15.20 1.56
C THR A 25 -3.56 15.15 0.08
N VAL A 26 -2.73 16.08 -0.42
CA VAL A 26 -2.30 16.10 -1.83
C VAL A 26 -1.58 14.80 -2.18
N ARG A 27 -0.67 14.32 -1.33
CA ARG A 27 0.04 13.05 -1.58
C ARG A 27 -0.89 11.86 -1.64
N VAL A 28 -1.84 11.75 -0.71
CA VAL A 28 -2.82 10.65 -0.70
C VAL A 28 -3.72 10.70 -1.93
N VAL A 29 -4.21 11.87 -2.31
CA VAL A 29 -5.05 12.05 -3.51
C VAL A 29 -4.27 11.68 -4.78
N SER A 30 -3.02 12.13 -4.91
CA SER A 30 -2.17 11.75 -6.05
C SER A 30 -1.91 10.24 -6.11
N ALA A 31 -1.69 9.59 -4.96
CA ALA A 31 -1.49 8.14 -4.91
C ALA A 31 -2.76 7.37 -5.29
N LEU A 32 -3.94 7.82 -4.83
CA LEU A 32 -5.23 7.24 -5.21
C LEU A 32 -5.52 7.41 -6.71
N HIS A 33 -5.21 8.59 -7.25
CA HIS A 33 -5.40 8.87 -8.67
C HIS A 33 -4.56 7.93 -9.53
N ARG A 34 -3.25 7.82 -9.24
CA ARG A 34 -2.36 6.88 -9.94
C ARG A 34 -2.84 5.43 -9.82
N SER A 35 -3.26 5.02 -8.61
CA SER A 35 -3.80 3.68 -8.39
C SER A 35 -5.07 3.40 -9.22
N ALA A 36 -5.91 4.42 -9.44
CA ALA A 36 -7.09 4.30 -10.28
C ALA A 36 -6.70 4.18 -11.76
N GLU A 37 -5.77 5.01 -12.24
CA GLU A 37 -5.24 4.96 -13.61
C GLU A 37 -4.58 3.61 -13.94
N ASP A 38 -3.82 3.04 -13.00
CA ASP A 38 -3.22 1.71 -13.14
C ASP A 38 -4.29 0.63 -13.30
N THR A 39 -5.38 0.72 -12.52
CA THR A 39 -6.49 -0.25 -12.59
C THR A 39 -7.22 -0.14 -13.93
N VAL A 40 -7.47 1.09 -14.40
CA VAL A 40 -8.09 1.34 -15.71
C VAL A 40 -7.22 0.77 -16.83
N THR A 41 -5.91 1.02 -16.77
CA THR A 41 -4.95 0.49 -17.74
C THR A 41 -4.99 -1.04 -17.80
N ARG A 42 -4.98 -1.72 -16.63
CA ARG A 42 -5.08 -3.19 -16.58
C ARG A 42 -6.36 -3.71 -17.22
N VAL A 43 -7.50 -3.10 -16.93
CA VAL A 43 -8.80 -3.52 -17.49
C VAL A 43 -8.85 -3.30 -19.00
N ILE A 44 -8.31 -2.19 -19.50
CA ILE A 44 -8.25 -1.91 -20.95
C ILE A 44 -7.37 -2.97 -21.64
N THR A 45 -6.17 -3.23 -21.12
CA THR A 45 -5.28 -4.25 -21.69
C THR A 45 -5.94 -5.64 -21.68
N LEU A 46 -6.61 -6.02 -20.59
CA LEU A 46 -7.34 -7.28 -20.52
C LEU A 46 -8.46 -7.36 -21.57
N HIS A 47 -9.21 -6.27 -21.73
CA HIS A 47 -10.25 -6.19 -22.74
C HIS A 47 -9.70 -6.37 -24.16
N GLU A 48 -8.61 -5.69 -24.50
CA GLU A 48 -7.94 -5.84 -25.79
C GLU A 48 -7.48 -7.29 -26.03
N GLN A 49 -6.94 -7.95 -25.00
CA GLN A 49 -6.56 -9.36 -25.07
C GLN A 49 -7.77 -10.27 -25.31
N TRP A 50 -8.91 -10.02 -24.67
CA TRP A 50 -10.13 -10.79 -24.87
C TRP A 50 -10.69 -10.62 -26.28
N VAL A 51 -10.69 -9.39 -26.80
CA VAL A 51 -11.10 -9.09 -28.18
C VAL A 51 -10.20 -9.81 -29.18
N ALA A 52 -8.89 -9.81 -28.97
CA ALA A 52 -7.93 -10.51 -29.82
C ALA A 52 -8.10 -12.04 -29.77
N ALA A 53 -8.37 -12.60 -28.58
CA ALA A 53 -8.62 -14.04 -28.39
C ALA A 53 -9.93 -14.50 -29.05
N GLY A 54 -10.93 -13.62 -29.11
CA GLY A 54 -12.19 -13.88 -29.78
C GLY A 54 -13.13 -14.83 -29.02
N PRO A 55 -14.08 -15.46 -29.73
CA PRO A 55 -15.12 -16.28 -29.11
C PRO A 55 -14.57 -17.60 -28.52
N PRO A 56 -15.33 -18.27 -27.64
CA PRO A 56 -14.96 -19.58 -27.13
C PRO A 56 -14.72 -20.57 -28.29
N PRO A 57 -13.76 -21.51 -28.12
CA PRO A 57 -13.59 -22.62 -29.05
C PRO A 57 -14.88 -23.42 -29.21
N LEU A 58 -15.09 -23.98 -30.40
CA LEU A 58 -16.24 -24.85 -30.65
C LEU A 58 -16.26 -26.02 -29.66
N GLY A 59 -17.42 -26.25 -29.02
CA GLY A 59 -17.60 -27.28 -28.01
C GLY A 59 -17.23 -26.86 -26.59
N ALA A 60 -16.67 -25.67 -26.36
CA ALA A 60 -16.49 -25.13 -25.01
C ALA A 60 -17.85 -24.72 -24.40
N PRO A 61 -18.17 -25.13 -23.16
CA PRO A 61 -19.37 -24.66 -22.48
C PRO A 61 -19.30 -23.14 -22.27
N LEU A 62 -20.24 -22.39 -22.87
CA LEU A 62 -20.26 -20.93 -22.82
C LEU A 62 -20.24 -20.38 -21.38
N ALA A 63 -20.93 -21.04 -20.46
CA ALA A 63 -20.94 -20.67 -19.04
C ALA A 63 -19.54 -20.76 -18.41
N ARG A 64 -18.80 -21.85 -18.65
CA ARG A 64 -17.44 -22.03 -18.11
C ARG A 64 -16.43 -21.08 -18.72
N TRP A 65 -16.61 -20.76 -20.00
CA TRP A 65 -15.80 -19.76 -20.66
C TRP A 65 -16.01 -18.36 -20.06
N TRP A 66 -17.27 -17.98 -19.80
CA TRP A 66 -17.59 -16.73 -19.11
C TRP A 66 -17.10 -16.70 -17.67
N ASP A 67 -17.24 -17.80 -16.92
CA ASP A 67 -16.72 -17.90 -15.54
C ASP A 67 -15.23 -17.54 -15.48
N GLY A 68 -14.43 -18.06 -16.42
CA GLY A 68 -12.98 -17.76 -16.50
C GLY A 68 -12.70 -16.29 -16.80
N ARG A 69 -13.45 -15.69 -17.75
CA ARG A 69 -13.34 -14.26 -18.05
C ARG A 69 -13.73 -13.39 -16.86
N LEU A 70 -14.82 -13.72 -16.16
CA LEU A 70 -15.23 -12.98 -14.96
C LEU A 70 -14.18 -13.06 -13.85
N ALA A 71 -13.50 -14.19 -13.68
CA ALA A 71 -12.39 -14.33 -12.75
C ALA A 71 -11.20 -13.44 -13.15
N GLU A 72 -10.78 -13.47 -14.43
CA GLU A 72 -9.73 -12.60 -14.95
C GLU A 72 -10.04 -11.10 -14.76
N LEU A 73 -11.29 -10.69 -14.99
CA LEU A 73 -11.73 -9.31 -14.76
C LEU A 73 -11.71 -8.94 -13.28
N HIS A 74 -12.18 -9.85 -12.42
CA HIS A 74 -12.14 -9.65 -10.99
C HIS A 74 -10.70 -9.40 -10.52
N ASP A 75 -9.74 -10.20 -10.99
CA ASP A 75 -8.33 -10.06 -10.64
C ASP A 75 -7.71 -8.75 -11.17
N ALA A 76 -8.14 -8.27 -12.35
CA ALA A 76 -7.68 -6.99 -12.89
C ALA A 76 -8.20 -5.77 -12.09
N ILE A 77 -9.44 -5.85 -11.60
CA ILE A 77 -10.10 -4.80 -10.81
C ILE A 77 -9.57 -4.76 -9.38
N GLN A 78 -9.28 -5.92 -8.78
CA GLN A 78 -8.66 -5.95 -7.47
C GLN A 78 -7.28 -5.29 -7.56
N PRO A 79 -6.93 -4.37 -6.65
CA PRO A 79 -5.55 -3.91 -6.55
C PRO A 79 -4.67 -5.16 -6.35
N PRO A 80 -3.47 -5.22 -6.99
CA PRO A 80 -2.60 -6.38 -6.90
C PRO A 80 -2.50 -6.78 -5.44
N ALA A 81 -2.87 -8.03 -5.19
CA ALA A 81 -3.11 -8.50 -3.87
C ALA A 81 -1.92 -8.11 -3.00
N ARG A 82 -2.27 -7.53 -1.86
CA ARG A 82 -1.42 -7.19 -0.75
C ARG A 82 -0.85 -8.48 -0.13
N GLU A 83 -0.40 -9.44 -0.95
CA GLU A 83 -0.05 -10.82 -0.61
C GLU A 83 1.06 -10.91 0.45
N GLN A 84 1.78 -9.82 0.69
CA GLN A 84 2.78 -9.72 1.76
C GLN A 84 2.34 -8.86 2.96
N ARG A 85 1.09 -8.38 3.01
CA ARG A 85 0.53 -7.71 4.19
C ARG A 85 -0.06 -8.69 5.19
N GLU A 86 -0.46 -9.86 4.71
CA GLU A 86 -0.91 -10.93 5.58
C GLU A 86 0.29 -11.50 6.32
N ARG A 87 0.07 -11.81 7.59
CA ARG A 87 1.09 -12.39 8.46
C ARG A 87 1.66 -13.64 7.78
N PRO A 88 2.99 -13.84 7.78
CA PRO A 88 3.61 -14.96 7.10
C PRO A 88 2.95 -16.29 7.50
N THR A 89 2.90 -17.22 6.55
CA THR A 89 2.46 -18.60 6.74
C THR A 89 3.61 -19.57 6.48
N HIS A 90 3.64 -20.65 7.25
CA HIS A 90 4.52 -21.78 7.03
C HIS A 90 4.29 -22.38 5.63
N PRO A 91 5.28 -23.06 5.03
CA PRO A 91 5.12 -23.76 3.75
C PRO A 91 3.99 -24.81 3.75
N ASP A 92 3.56 -25.26 4.94
CA ASP A 92 2.43 -26.18 5.13
C ASP A 92 1.05 -25.48 5.18
N GLY A 93 1.02 -24.15 5.03
CA GLY A 93 -0.17 -23.31 5.05
C GLY A 93 -0.63 -22.85 6.43
N THR A 94 0.05 -23.24 7.52
CA THR A 94 -0.30 -22.80 8.87
C THR A 94 0.27 -21.40 9.18
N PRO A 95 -0.43 -20.53 9.93
CA PRO A 95 0.11 -19.22 10.28
C PRO A 95 1.28 -19.32 11.25
N TYR A 96 2.36 -18.56 11.04
CA TYR A 96 3.45 -18.50 12.01
C TYR A 96 2.99 -17.90 13.34
N ARG A 97 3.44 -18.43 14.46
CA ARG A 97 3.32 -17.84 15.80
C ARG A 97 4.31 -16.68 15.97
N HIS A 98 4.06 -15.81 16.94
CA HIS A 98 4.81 -14.56 17.08
C HIS A 98 6.32 -14.79 17.35
N HIS A 99 6.64 -15.84 18.11
CA HIS A 99 8.03 -16.20 18.38
C HIS A 99 8.73 -16.84 17.17
N GLU A 100 7.99 -17.54 16.31
CA GLU A 100 8.52 -18.17 15.08
C GLU A 100 8.88 -17.10 14.06
N ILE A 101 8.02 -16.09 13.89
CA ILE A 101 8.29 -14.89 13.07
C ILE A 101 9.63 -14.26 13.47
N LYS A 102 9.89 -14.05 14.76
CA LYS A 102 11.17 -13.49 15.23
C LYS A 102 12.34 -14.44 15.05
N ALA A 103 12.15 -15.74 15.28
CA ALA A 103 13.22 -16.74 15.18
C ALA A 103 13.69 -16.94 13.72
N GLU A 104 12.78 -16.80 12.77
CA GLU A 104 13.05 -16.95 11.34
C GLU A 104 13.43 -15.64 10.64
N GLY A 105 13.59 -14.56 11.40
CA GLY A 105 14.05 -13.28 10.86
C GLY A 105 13.03 -12.57 9.97
N TRP A 106 11.73 -12.81 10.21
CA TRP A 106 10.66 -12.04 9.58
C TRP A 106 10.50 -10.68 10.27
N GLU A 107 10.51 -9.61 9.48
CA GLU A 107 10.25 -8.25 9.94
C GLU A 107 9.04 -7.65 9.22
N HIS A 108 8.28 -6.81 9.93
CA HIS A 108 7.17 -6.04 9.39
C HIS A 108 7.59 -4.59 9.18
N CYS A 109 7.44 -4.07 7.97
CA CYS A 109 7.69 -2.67 7.68
C CYS A 109 6.41 -1.85 7.87
N ASP A 110 6.39 -0.93 8.84
CA ASP A 110 5.21 -0.10 9.12
C ASP A 110 4.89 0.90 8.00
N GLY A 111 5.88 1.26 7.19
CA GLY A 111 5.72 2.13 6.03
C GLY A 111 4.85 1.49 4.95
N CYS A 112 5.28 0.38 4.37
CA CYS A 112 4.55 -0.31 3.29
C CYS A 112 3.57 -1.38 3.78
N ARG A 113 3.57 -1.68 5.09
CA ARG A 113 2.82 -2.77 5.76
C ARG A 113 3.15 -4.17 5.21
N LEU A 114 4.37 -4.37 4.72
CA LEU A 114 4.83 -5.64 4.17
C LEU A 114 5.61 -6.44 5.22
N TRP A 115 5.48 -7.76 5.17
CA TRP A 115 6.35 -8.72 5.87
C TRP A 115 7.44 -9.24 4.92
N GLY A 116 8.67 -9.38 5.41
CA GLY A 116 9.74 -10.04 4.66
C GLY A 116 10.84 -10.60 5.53
N GLN A 117 11.57 -11.56 4.99
CA GLN A 117 12.74 -12.13 5.64
C GLN A 117 14.02 -11.38 5.21
N TRP A 118 14.96 -11.20 6.14
CA TRP A 118 16.33 -10.74 5.86
C TRP A 118 16.51 -9.30 5.35
N TRP A 119 15.53 -8.41 5.57
CA TRP A 119 15.70 -6.98 5.30
C TRP A 119 16.69 -6.35 6.28
N THR A 120 17.98 -6.42 5.96
CA THR A 120 19.02 -5.69 6.68
C THR A 120 19.36 -4.40 5.93
N ALA A 121 20.07 -3.47 6.57
CA ALA A 121 20.57 -2.25 5.91
C ALA A 121 21.38 -2.54 4.61
N GLY A 122 21.87 -3.77 4.40
CA GLY A 122 22.57 -4.21 3.20
C GLY A 122 21.68 -4.83 2.11
N THR A 123 20.39 -5.06 2.35
CA THR A 123 19.45 -5.60 1.34
C THR A 123 18.05 -4.99 1.53
N PRO A 124 17.91 -3.66 1.27
CA PRO A 124 16.65 -2.98 1.46
C PRO A 124 15.61 -3.45 0.43
N HIS A 125 14.38 -3.72 0.88
CA HIS A 125 13.26 -3.80 -0.03
C HIS A 125 12.90 -2.39 -0.50
N GLN A 126 12.41 -2.26 -1.74
CA GLN A 126 11.96 -0.97 -2.27
C GLN A 126 10.62 -0.60 -1.61
N CYS A 127 10.69 0.07 -0.45
CA CYS A 127 9.53 0.66 0.18
C CYS A 127 9.10 1.89 -0.63
N THR A 128 7.94 1.83 -1.29
CA THR A 128 7.40 2.96 -2.07
C THR A 128 6.82 4.08 -1.19
N ASN A 129 6.89 3.92 0.14
CA ASN A 129 6.63 4.98 1.08
C ASN A 129 7.96 5.62 1.48
N ASP A 130 8.40 6.60 0.68
CA ASP A 130 9.45 7.53 1.06
C ASP A 130 9.01 8.34 2.29
N ARG A 131 9.19 7.79 3.49
CA ARG A 131 9.62 8.50 4.72
C ARG A 131 9.58 7.61 5.97
N VAL A 132 10.53 7.94 6.86
CA VAL A 132 10.68 7.65 8.31
C VAL A 132 11.63 6.46 8.61
N GLN A 133 12.84 6.64 9.20
CA GLN A 133 13.37 7.69 10.09
C GLN A 133 14.92 7.82 10.03
N PRO A 134 15.52 8.97 10.44
CA PRO A 134 16.96 9.08 10.66
C PRO A 134 17.32 8.42 12.00
N ALA A 135 18.20 7.42 11.97
CA ALA A 135 18.82 6.93 13.18
C ALA A 135 19.86 7.96 13.65
N ASP A 136 19.48 8.64 14.73
CA ASP A 136 20.34 9.04 15.84
C ASP A 136 21.73 8.34 15.80
N GLN A 137 22.78 9.07 15.43
CA GLN A 137 24.14 8.72 15.78
C GLN A 137 24.67 9.75 16.76
N THR A 138 24.26 9.57 18.01
CA THR A 138 25.11 9.85 19.16
C THR A 138 26.43 9.10 18.98
N THR A 139 27.47 9.83 18.56
CA THR A 139 28.85 9.38 18.78
C THR A 139 29.52 10.40 19.70
N GLU A 140 29.47 10.09 20.99
CA GLU A 140 30.55 10.45 21.92
C GLU A 140 31.86 9.88 21.37
N LYS A 141 32.84 10.76 21.10
CA LYS A 141 34.14 10.78 21.79
C LYS A 141 35.02 11.92 21.29
#